data_AF-A0A382U7F6-F1
#
_entry.id   AF-A0A382U7F6-F1
#
_cell.length_a   1.000
_cell.length_b   1.000
_cell.length_c   1.000
_cell.angle_alpha   90.00
_cell.angle_beta   90.00
_cell.angle_gamma   90.00
#
_symmetry.space_group_name_H-M   'P 1'
#
loop_
_entity.id
_entity.type
_entity.pdbx_description
1 polymer ?
#
loop_
_entity_poly.entity_id
_entity_poly.type
_entity_poly.pdbx_seq_one_letter_code
_entity_poly.pdbx_strand_id
1 'polypeptide(L)'
;LIGDSGYTNWDTGQGLVSNGPGQPWLGLKLSTGKWHDYHGNNEFLDGVCSDTESACDCDGNVLDECGVCGGSGPAENFTCDGIFKPVTKSALQSATTLWHTDKATALSTYGEINTWHTSLITNMSHLLQHGQFNEDISDWDVSNVTDMSWMFYGAASFNQDLSSWDVSNVTNMFSMFRSCQSFNGDISTWDVSSVTDISWMFHSAFNFNQDLSSWDVSSVTTTTHMFDNAPSFNGDISSWDVSSLTDVRAMFYGANNFNGDISSWDVSNVTNMNGMFTSASSFNGDISSWDVSSVT
;
A
#
# COMPACT_ATOMS: atom_id res chain seq x y z
N LEU A 1 -16.97 59.62 32.45
CA LEU A 1 -17.47 58.42 33.16
C LEU A 1 -18.98 58.35 32.95
N ILE A 2 -19.36 57.52 31.98
CA ILE A 2 -20.61 56.77 31.77
C ILE A 2 -21.91 57.42 32.31
N GLY A 3 -22.75 57.84 31.37
CA GLY A 3 -24.21 57.82 31.52
C GLY A 3 -24.76 56.49 31.01
N ASP A 4 -25.82 55.96 31.65
CA ASP A 4 -27.18 56.04 31.12
C ASP A 4 -28.15 55.19 31.97
N SER A 5 -29.29 55.80 32.28
CA SER A 5 -30.55 55.22 32.77
C SER A 5 -31.19 54.34 31.68
N GLY A 6 -31.61 53.09 31.91
CA GLY A 6 -32.91 52.67 32.49
C GLY A 6 -34.12 53.15 31.64
N TYR A 7 -35.11 52.37 31.16
CA TYR A 7 -35.72 51.11 31.58
C TYR A 7 -36.63 50.50 30.45
N THR A 8 -36.75 49.16 30.49
CA THR A 8 -37.77 48.13 30.09
C THR A 8 -39.12 48.49 29.42
N ASN A 9 -39.60 47.63 28.47
CA ASN A 9 -40.71 46.67 28.69
C ASN A 9 -40.82 45.59 27.58
N TRP A 10 -41.16 44.36 27.98
CA TRP A 10 -41.43 43.18 27.15
C TRP A 10 -42.95 42.95 27.09
N ASP A 11 -43.55 43.07 25.91
CA ASP A 11 -44.63 42.17 25.50
C ASP A 11 -44.77 42.20 23.97
N THR A 12 -44.83 41.02 23.35
CA THR A 12 -44.60 40.70 21.91
C THR A 12 -43.12 40.69 21.48
N GLY A 13 -42.52 39.49 21.44
CA GLY A 13 -41.09 39.26 21.17
C GLY A 13 -40.57 39.73 19.81
N GLN A 14 -40.32 41.04 19.67
CA GLN A 14 -39.58 41.65 18.58
C GLN A 14 -38.49 42.56 19.16
N GLY A 15 -37.23 42.17 19.01
CA GLY A 15 -36.08 42.98 19.41
C GLY A 15 -35.76 44.02 18.35
N LEU A 16 -35.76 45.30 18.72
CA LEU A 16 -35.16 46.38 17.93
C LEU A 16 -33.68 46.48 18.29
N VAL A 17 -32.79 46.43 17.29
CA VAL A 17 -31.35 46.69 17.46
C VAL A 17 -31.05 48.03 16.77
N SER A 18 -30.45 48.98 17.51
CA SER A 18 -29.94 50.23 16.95
C SER A 18 -28.40 50.19 16.90
N ASN A 19 -27.82 50.51 15.74
CA ASN A 19 -26.37 50.66 15.59
C ASN A 19 -25.95 52.14 15.75
N GLY A 20 -26.10 52.66 16.97
CA GLY A 20 -25.54 53.95 17.38
C GLY A 20 -26.27 55.22 16.88
N PRO A 21 -25.89 56.41 17.37
CA PRO A 21 -26.61 57.65 17.13
C PRO A 21 -26.27 58.24 15.74
N GLY A 22 -27.24 58.23 14.83
CA GLY A 22 -27.16 58.97 13.55
C GLY A 22 -27.63 58.24 12.29
N GLN A 23 -28.18 57.02 12.38
CA GLN A 23 -28.69 56.28 11.20
C GLN A 23 -30.06 55.66 11.52
N PRO A 24 -31.17 56.07 10.88
CA PRO A 24 -32.43 55.34 10.97
C PRO A 24 -32.61 54.43 9.76
N TRP A 25 -32.42 53.12 9.94
CA TRP A 25 -33.02 52.12 9.05
C TRP A 25 -33.81 51.13 9.90
N LEU A 26 -35.14 51.28 9.91
CA LEU A 26 -36.05 50.31 10.49
C LEU A 26 -36.21 49.14 9.50
N GLY A 27 -35.55 48.02 9.78
CA GLY A 27 -35.84 46.74 9.12
C GLY A 27 -36.76 45.89 9.97
N LEU A 28 -37.75 45.24 9.34
CA LEU A 28 -38.70 44.34 10.00
C LEU A 28 -38.46 42.91 9.48
N LYS A 29 -38.12 41.97 10.37
CA LYS A 29 -37.83 40.58 10.01
C LYS A 29 -39.14 39.79 9.91
N LEU A 30 -39.50 39.36 8.70
CA LEU A 30 -40.62 38.44 8.48
C LEU A 30 -40.15 36.98 8.54
N SER A 31 -41.06 36.06 8.87
CA SER A 31 -40.80 34.63 9.12
C SER A 31 -40.28 33.83 7.92
N THR A 32 -40.05 34.46 6.78
CA THR A 32 -39.51 33.87 5.54
C THR A 32 -38.01 34.13 5.36
N GLY A 33 -37.34 34.85 6.28
CA GLY A 33 -35.88 35.02 6.28
C GLY A 33 -35.34 36.12 5.36
N LYS A 34 -36.18 36.92 4.70
CA LYS A 34 -35.75 38.07 3.87
C LYS A 34 -35.98 39.41 4.60
N TRP A 35 -35.06 40.35 4.43
CA TRP A 35 -35.20 41.74 4.86
C TRP A 35 -35.68 42.62 3.70
N HIS A 36 -36.63 43.52 3.97
CA HIS A 36 -37.02 44.59 3.08
C HIS A 36 -36.83 45.94 3.77
N ASP A 37 -36.49 46.99 3.01
CA ASP A 37 -36.56 48.36 3.52
C ASP A 37 -38.02 48.86 3.58
N TYR A 38 -38.23 49.98 4.28
CA TYR A 38 -39.56 50.58 4.53
C TYR A 38 -40.25 51.14 3.26
N HIS A 39 -39.57 51.17 2.12
CA HIS A 39 -40.09 51.61 0.82
C HIS A 39 -40.29 50.47 -0.19
N GLY A 40 -40.01 49.22 0.19
CA GLY A 40 -40.59 48.02 -0.43
C GLY A 40 -40.18 47.72 -1.87
N ASN A 41 -39.12 48.31 -2.41
CA ASN A 41 -38.79 48.16 -3.84
C ASN A 41 -37.33 47.80 -4.18
N ASN A 42 -36.45 47.52 -3.21
CA ASN A 42 -35.10 47.01 -3.49
C ASN A 42 -34.82 45.71 -2.72
N GLU A 43 -34.53 44.63 -3.46
CA GLU A 43 -33.89 43.43 -2.92
C GLU A 43 -32.41 43.77 -2.66
N PHE A 44 -31.94 43.69 -1.42
CA PHE A 44 -30.51 43.75 -1.15
C PHE A 44 -29.89 42.40 -1.54
N LEU A 45 -29.06 42.43 -2.60
CA LEU A 45 -28.03 41.42 -2.84
C LEU A 45 -26.85 41.66 -1.88
N ASP A 46 -26.28 40.55 -1.46
CA ASP A 46 -25.06 40.33 -0.67
C ASP A 46 -25.05 40.64 0.82
N GLY A 47 -25.05 39.53 1.58
CA GLY A 47 -24.69 39.45 2.97
C GLY A 47 -23.19 39.66 3.17
N VAL A 48 -22.87 40.42 4.21
CA VAL A 48 -21.53 40.57 4.75
C VAL A 48 -21.18 39.28 5.52
N CYS A 49 -20.20 38.51 5.04
CA CYS A 49 -19.68 37.35 5.76
C CYS A 49 -18.77 37.84 6.90
N SER A 50 -19.19 37.61 8.14
CA SER A 50 -18.36 37.82 9.33
C SER A 50 -17.77 36.47 9.75
N ASP A 51 -16.51 36.24 9.46
CA ASP A 51 -15.81 35.02 9.85
C ASP A 51 -15.87 34.81 11.37
N THR A 52 -16.11 33.57 11.78
CA THR A 52 -15.17 32.78 12.60
C THR A 52 -15.76 31.38 12.82
N GLU A 53 -15.09 30.36 12.25
CA GLU A 53 -15.21 28.92 12.58
C GLU A 53 -16.20 28.00 11.82
N SER A 54 -16.47 28.15 10.51
CA SER A 54 -17.16 27.05 9.78
C SER A 54 -16.74 26.83 8.33
N ALA A 55 -16.50 25.54 8.02
CA ALA A 55 -16.36 24.93 6.70
C ALA A 55 -17.56 25.28 5.80
N CYS A 56 -17.30 25.58 4.53
CA CYS A 56 -17.76 26.84 3.96
C CYS A 56 -19.15 26.91 3.29
N ASP A 57 -19.72 28.13 3.33
CA ASP A 57 -20.46 28.92 2.31
C ASP A 57 -20.40 30.43 2.73
N CYS A 58 -20.87 31.49 2.05
CA CYS A 58 -21.67 31.70 0.83
C CYS A 58 -20.77 32.15 -0.35
N ASP A 59 -20.51 31.39 -1.42
CA ASP A 59 -21.10 30.12 -1.87
C ASP A 59 -20.00 29.03 -2.03
N GLY A 60 -18.96 29.09 -1.19
CA GLY A 60 -17.84 28.14 -1.14
C GLY A 60 -18.20 26.76 -0.58
N ASN A 61 -19.27 26.17 -1.12
CA ASN A 61 -20.23 25.32 -0.40
C ASN A 61 -19.77 23.98 0.19
N VAL A 62 -18.52 23.55 -0.01
CA VAL A 62 -17.90 22.53 0.82
C VAL A 62 -16.38 22.70 0.69
N LEU A 63 -15.63 22.44 1.76
CA LEU A 63 -14.22 22.11 1.63
C LEU A 63 -14.09 20.86 0.76
N ASP A 64 -13.32 20.92 -0.32
CA ASP A 64 -12.89 19.70 -1.00
C ASP A 64 -11.95 18.88 -0.08
N GLU A 65 -11.50 17.71 -0.55
CA GLU A 65 -10.56 16.87 0.21
C GLU A 65 -9.25 17.61 0.58
N CYS A 66 -8.99 18.76 -0.05
CA CYS A 66 -7.83 19.62 0.17
C CYS A 66 -8.09 20.82 1.08
N GLY A 67 -9.30 20.94 1.64
CA GLY A 67 -9.63 22.09 2.47
C GLY A 67 -9.78 23.39 1.68
N VAL A 68 -10.01 23.30 0.36
CA VAL A 68 -10.21 24.47 -0.50
C VAL A 68 -11.70 24.62 -0.82
N CYS A 69 -12.28 25.77 -0.48
CA CYS A 69 -13.68 26.07 -0.78
C CYS A 69 -13.87 26.19 -2.30
N GLY A 70 -14.78 25.39 -2.87
CA GLY A 70 -15.11 25.44 -4.31
C GLY A 70 -13.98 24.97 -5.24
N GLY A 71 -12.94 24.31 -4.71
CA GLY A 71 -11.87 23.69 -5.49
C GLY A 71 -12.33 22.42 -6.21
N SER A 72 -11.60 22.02 -7.26
CA SER A 72 -11.84 20.76 -7.97
C SER A 72 -11.33 19.52 -7.24
N GLY A 73 -10.84 19.66 -6.00
CA GLY A 73 -10.00 18.65 -5.37
C GLY A 73 -8.62 18.55 -6.02
N PRO A 74 -7.80 17.58 -5.59
CA PRO A 74 -6.50 17.34 -6.19
C PRO A 74 -6.65 16.78 -7.61
N ALA A 75 -5.57 16.85 -8.39
CA ALA A 75 -5.51 16.14 -9.66
C ALA A 75 -5.74 14.64 -9.45
N GLU A 76 -6.34 13.96 -10.43
CA GLU A 76 -6.58 12.52 -10.35
C GLU A 76 -5.26 11.77 -10.10
N ASN A 77 -5.26 10.86 -9.11
CA ASN A 77 -4.08 10.14 -8.63
C ASN A 77 -3.04 11.02 -7.91
N PHE A 78 -3.42 12.17 -7.36
CA PHE A 78 -2.56 13.00 -6.53
C PHE A 78 -3.23 13.36 -5.21
N THR A 79 -2.41 13.59 -4.20
CA THR A 79 -2.84 14.23 -2.95
C THR A 79 -2.94 15.74 -3.14
N CYS A 80 -3.51 16.40 -2.13
CA CYS A 80 -3.61 17.85 -2.06
C CYS A 80 -2.26 18.58 -2.05
N ASP A 81 -1.23 17.92 -1.54
CA ASP A 81 0.15 18.41 -1.55
C ASP A 81 0.90 18.04 -2.83
N GLY A 82 0.21 17.52 -3.85
CA GLY A 82 0.79 17.17 -5.15
C GLY A 82 1.62 15.89 -5.17
N ILE A 83 1.55 15.07 -4.12
CA ILE A 83 2.22 13.75 -4.07
C ILE A 83 1.41 12.75 -4.88
N PHE A 84 2.06 11.97 -5.75
CA PHE A 84 1.41 10.92 -6.52
C PHE A 84 0.82 9.84 -5.59
N LYS A 85 -0.48 9.60 -5.74
CA LYS A 85 -1.29 8.64 -4.98
C LYS A 85 -2.19 7.87 -5.94
N PRO A 86 -1.69 6.83 -6.62
CA PRO A 86 -2.48 6.08 -7.58
C PRO A 86 -3.65 5.37 -6.89
N VAL A 87 -4.85 5.54 -7.46
CA VAL A 87 -6.07 4.85 -6.97
C VAL A 87 -6.31 3.52 -7.70
N THR A 88 -5.56 3.24 -8.76
CA THR A 88 -5.62 1.99 -9.52
C THR A 88 -4.24 1.43 -9.82
N LYS A 89 -4.14 0.10 -9.95
CA LYS A 89 -2.94 -0.58 -10.45
C LYS A 89 -2.48 -0.01 -11.81
N SER A 90 -3.42 0.32 -12.70
CA SER A 90 -3.09 0.86 -14.02
C SER A 90 -2.41 2.23 -13.96
N ALA A 91 -2.81 3.09 -13.01
CA ALA A 91 -2.16 4.38 -12.79
C ALA A 91 -0.72 4.17 -12.28
N LEU A 92 -0.53 3.31 -11.27
CA LEU A 92 0.80 2.99 -10.75
C LEU A 92 1.68 2.34 -11.84
N GLN A 93 1.14 1.40 -12.62
CA GLN A 93 1.87 0.75 -13.72
C GLN A 93 2.30 1.75 -14.80
N SER A 94 1.48 2.76 -15.10
CA SER A 94 1.83 3.81 -16.05
C SER A 94 2.98 4.66 -15.54
N ALA A 95 2.96 5.00 -14.24
CA ALA A 95 4.04 5.75 -13.60
C ALA A 95 5.34 4.95 -13.53
N THR A 96 5.31 3.66 -13.16
CA THR A 96 6.51 2.80 -13.13
C THR A 96 7.08 2.54 -14.52
N THR A 97 6.21 2.34 -15.52
CA THR A 97 6.64 2.18 -16.91
C THR A 97 7.32 3.44 -17.42
N LEU A 98 6.75 4.61 -17.13
CA LEU A 98 7.37 5.88 -17.49
C LEU A 98 8.68 6.07 -16.74
N TRP A 99 8.75 5.75 -15.45
CA TRP A 99 9.98 5.80 -14.68
C TRP A 99 11.12 5.01 -15.32
N HIS A 100 10.81 3.80 -15.82
CA HIS A 100 11.79 2.97 -16.48
C HIS A 100 12.18 3.46 -17.90
N THR A 101 11.22 4.01 -18.66
CA THR A 101 11.43 4.38 -20.07
C THR A 101 11.93 5.81 -20.26
N ASP A 102 11.51 6.73 -19.40
CA ASP A 102 11.89 8.13 -19.35
C ASP A 102 11.80 8.67 -17.91
N LYS A 103 12.85 8.37 -17.13
CA LYS A 103 12.97 8.79 -15.72
C LYS A 103 12.84 10.30 -15.54
N ALA A 104 13.30 11.12 -16.49
CA ALA A 104 13.22 12.58 -16.39
C ALA A 104 11.77 13.06 -16.44
N THR A 105 10.99 12.54 -17.39
CA THR A 105 9.56 12.85 -17.48
C THR A 105 8.81 12.31 -16.27
N ALA A 106 9.11 11.09 -15.82
CA ALA A 106 8.49 10.50 -14.63
C ALA A 106 8.73 11.35 -13.37
N LEU A 107 9.97 11.78 -13.14
CA LEU A 107 10.33 12.63 -12.01
C LEU A 107 9.57 13.97 -12.04
N SER A 108 9.46 14.58 -13.21
CA SER A 108 8.69 15.83 -13.37
C SER A 108 7.18 15.67 -13.22
N THR A 109 6.64 14.46 -13.46
CA THR A 109 5.19 14.19 -13.48
C THR A 109 4.68 13.65 -12.15
N TYR A 110 5.42 12.70 -11.55
CA TYR A 110 5.00 11.93 -10.38
C TYR A 110 5.88 12.17 -9.14
N GLY A 111 7.00 12.91 -9.29
CA GLY A 111 8.00 13.04 -8.23
C GLY A 111 8.90 11.80 -8.11
N GLU A 112 9.76 11.78 -7.09
CA GLU A 112 10.66 10.66 -6.81
C GLU A 112 9.87 9.40 -6.43
N ILE A 113 10.27 8.24 -6.95
CA ILE A 113 9.51 6.99 -6.82
C ILE A 113 9.28 6.55 -5.37
N ASN A 114 10.22 6.81 -4.47
CA ASN A 114 10.10 6.49 -3.05
C ASN A 114 9.02 7.33 -2.34
N THR A 115 8.63 8.48 -2.88
CA THR A 115 7.63 9.37 -2.27
C THR A 115 6.18 9.01 -2.61
N TRP A 116 5.96 8.04 -3.51
CA TRP A 116 4.62 7.72 -3.99
C TRP A 116 3.75 7.07 -2.92
N HIS A 117 2.53 7.56 -2.74
CA HIS A 117 1.57 7.04 -1.78
C HIS A 117 0.80 5.85 -2.37
N THR A 118 1.30 4.63 -2.17
CA THR A 118 0.74 3.39 -2.74
C THR A 118 -0.37 2.73 -1.93
N SER A 119 -0.79 3.33 -0.82
CA SER A 119 -1.68 2.73 0.19
C SER A 119 -3.06 2.25 -0.32
N LEU A 120 -3.51 2.72 -1.49
CA LEU A 120 -4.78 2.30 -2.10
C LEU A 120 -4.65 1.09 -3.02
N ILE A 121 -3.43 0.63 -3.30
CA ILE A 121 -3.17 -0.43 -4.27
C ILE A 121 -3.27 -1.79 -3.58
N THR A 122 -4.14 -2.66 -4.10
CA THR A 122 -4.33 -4.02 -3.58
C THR A 122 -3.65 -5.10 -4.42
N ASN A 123 -3.17 -4.75 -5.62
CA ASN A 123 -2.54 -5.66 -6.56
C ASN A 123 -1.31 -4.99 -7.18
N MET A 124 -0.13 -5.54 -6.89
CA MET A 124 1.17 -5.10 -7.42
C MET A 124 1.81 -6.12 -8.35
N SER A 125 1.04 -7.13 -8.82
CA SER A 125 1.61 -8.16 -9.67
C SER A 125 2.17 -7.60 -10.97
N HIS A 126 3.32 -8.10 -11.41
CA HIS A 126 4.06 -7.66 -12.60
C HIS A 126 4.53 -6.18 -12.62
N LEU A 127 4.45 -5.45 -11.50
CA LEU A 127 4.63 -3.99 -11.52
C LEU A 127 6.06 -3.53 -11.87
N LEU A 128 7.07 -4.25 -11.39
CA LEU A 128 8.49 -3.85 -11.37
C LEU A 128 9.41 -4.92 -12.02
N GLN A 129 8.88 -5.69 -12.97
CA GLN A 129 9.56 -6.78 -13.69
C GLN A 129 10.61 -6.30 -14.74
N HIS A 130 11.18 -5.11 -14.55
CA HIS A 130 12.16 -4.52 -15.45
C HIS A 130 13.57 -4.93 -15.04
N GLY A 131 14.36 -5.48 -15.97
CA GLY A 131 15.65 -6.11 -15.66
C GLY A 131 16.69 -5.26 -14.92
N GLN A 132 16.60 -3.93 -15.05
CA GLN A 132 17.50 -2.96 -14.41
C GLN A 132 16.86 -2.22 -13.23
N PHE A 133 15.64 -2.60 -12.81
CA PHE A 133 14.97 -1.94 -11.69
C PHE A 133 15.72 -2.22 -10.38
N ASN A 134 16.10 -1.15 -9.68
CA ASN A 134 16.79 -1.19 -8.39
C ASN A 134 16.63 0.15 -7.65
N GLU A 135 15.42 0.71 -7.66
CA GLU A 135 15.12 2.00 -7.05
C GLU A 135 14.58 1.81 -5.64
N ASP A 136 14.94 2.71 -4.73
CA ASP A 136 14.44 2.70 -3.36
C ASP A 136 12.91 2.85 -3.35
N ILE A 137 12.25 1.89 -2.72
CA ILE A 137 10.80 1.79 -2.53
C ILE A 137 10.46 1.37 -1.10
N SER A 138 11.41 1.55 -0.17
CA SER A 138 11.26 1.18 1.24
C SER A 138 10.11 1.92 1.94
N ASP A 139 9.76 3.10 1.45
CA ASP A 139 8.67 3.95 1.95
C ASP A 139 7.30 3.64 1.34
N TRP A 140 7.20 2.68 0.40
CA TRP A 140 5.91 2.30 -0.15
C TRP A 140 5.03 1.61 0.89
N ASP A 141 3.80 2.10 1.04
CA ASP A 141 2.77 1.43 1.82
C ASP A 141 2.18 0.28 1.00
N VAL A 142 2.52 -0.95 1.40
CA VAL A 142 2.04 -2.20 0.81
C VAL A 142 1.03 -2.94 1.70
N SER A 143 0.59 -2.33 2.80
CA SER A 143 -0.25 -2.99 3.81
C SER A 143 -1.61 -3.46 3.28
N ASN A 144 -2.12 -2.86 2.20
CA ASN A 144 -3.37 -3.27 1.56
C ASN A 144 -3.18 -4.24 0.37
N VAL A 145 -1.93 -4.60 0.04
CA VAL A 145 -1.63 -5.46 -1.10
C VAL A 145 -1.97 -6.91 -0.78
N THR A 146 -2.68 -7.56 -1.70
CA THR A 146 -3.11 -8.97 -1.60
C THR A 146 -2.41 -9.87 -2.63
N ASP A 147 -1.91 -9.29 -3.73
CA ASP A 147 -1.22 -10.00 -4.82
C ASP A 147 0.07 -9.27 -5.21
N MET A 148 1.20 -9.94 -4.96
CA MET A 148 2.57 -9.51 -5.34
C MET A 148 3.20 -10.45 -6.37
N SER A 149 2.41 -11.31 -7.02
CA SER A 149 2.94 -12.29 -7.97
C SER A 149 3.74 -11.61 -9.09
N TRP A 150 4.92 -12.14 -9.42
CA TRP A 150 5.81 -11.60 -10.45
C TRP A 150 6.26 -10.13 -10.26
N MET A 151 6.09 -9.51 -9.08
CA MET A 151 6.32 -8.07 -8.90
C MET A 151 7.72 -7.64 -9.35
N PHE A 152 8.77 -8.38 -9.01
CA PHE A 152 10.16 -8.09 -9.39
C PHE A 152 10.72 -9.07 -10.44
N TYR A 153 9.87 -9.82 -11.12
CA TYR A 153 10.33 -10.89 -12.02
C TYR A 153 11.38 -10.40 -13.03
N GLY A 154 12.57 -11.03 -12.99
CA GLY A 154 13.65 -10.72 -13.89
C GLY A 154 14.40 -9.42 -13.60
N ALA A 155 14.06 -8.67 -12.54
CA ALA A 155 14.80 -7.50 -12.07
C ALA A 155 16.16 -7.94 -11.46
N ALA A 156 17.10 -8.32 -12.33
CA ALA A 156 18.33 -9.00 -11.96
C ALA A 156 19.23 -8.19 -11.01
N SER A 157 19.15 -6.86 -11.08
CA SER A 157 19.92 -5.93 -10.24
C SER A 157 19.21 -5.52 -8.95
N PHE A 158 17.95 -5.93 -8.73
CA PHE A 158 17.16 -5.49 -7.59
C PHE A 158 17.74 -6.03 -6.27
N ASN A 159 18.03 -5.14 -5.33
CA ASN A 159 18.53 -5.46 -4.00
C ASN A 159 18.30 -4.31 -2.99
N GLN A 160 17.06 -3.78 -2.97
CA GLN A 160 16.68 -2.71 -2.04
C GLN A 160 16.17 -3.27 -0.72
N ASP A 161 16.16 -2.42 0.32
CA ASP A 161 15.60 -2.76 1.62
C ASP A 161 14.08 -2.82 1.55
N LEU A 162 13.52 -3.95 2.00
CA LEU A 162 12.08 -4.21 2.08
C LEU A 162 11.65 -4.64 3.49
N SER A 163 12.53 -4.48 4.49
CA SER A 163 12.30 -4.95 5.85
C SER A 163 11.15 -4.23 6.58
N SER A 164 10.80 -3.02 6.11
CA SER A 164 9.69 -2.19 6.62
C SER A 164 8.32 -2.58 6.05
N TRP A 165 8.26 -3.42 5.02
CA TRP A 165 7.02 -3.74 4.33
C TRP A 165 6.10 -4.61 5.19
N ASP A 166 4.86 -4.15 5.38
CA ASP A 166 3.80 -4.97 5.97
C ASP A 166 3.13 -5.81 4.87
N VAL A 167 3.52 -7.09 4.80
CA VAL A 167 2.99 -8.05 3.82
C VAL A 167 1.90 -8.98 4.40
N SER A 168 1.38 -8.69 5.59
CA SER A 168 0.45 -9.57 6.33
C SER A 168 -0.87 -9.86 5.59
N ASN A 169 -1.27 -8.97 4.67
CA ASN A 169 -2.46 -9.13 3.82
C ASN A 169 -2.19 -9.82 2.47
N VAL A 170 -0.93 -10.11 2.14
CA VAL A 170 -0.55 -10.75 0.88
C VAL A 170 -0.94 -12.23 0.91
N THR A 171 -1.61 -12.68 -0.14
CA THR A 171 -2.03 -14.08 -0.28
C THR A 171 -1.28 -14.83 -1.39
N ASN A 172 -0.63 -14.09 -2.30
CA ASN A 172 0.07 -14.64 -3.46
C ASN A 172 1.41 -13.91 -3.68
N MET A 173 2.52 -14.66 -3.60
CA MET A 173 3.89 -14.20 -3.87
C MET A 173 4.56 -15.01 -5.00
N PHE A 174 3.77 -15.68 -5.82
CA PHE A 174 4.24 -16.53 -6.92
C PHE A 174 5.27 -15.81 -7.80
N SER A 175 6.45 -16.39 -7.96
CA SER A 175 7.55 -15.84 -8.77
C SER A 175 7.98 -14.39 -8.44
N MET A 176 7.69 -13.87 -7.24
CA MET A 176 7.93 -12.46 -6.90
C MET A 176 9.38 -12.01 -7.15
N PHE A 177 10.37 -12.80 -6.74
CA PHE A 177 11.82 -12.54 -6.91
C PHE A 177 12.50 -13.48 -7.91
N ARG A 178 11.72 -14.11 -8.80
CA ARG A 178 12.27 -15.05 -9.78
C ARG A 178 13.24 -14.30 -10.70
N SER A 179 14.45 -14.84 -10.84
CA SER A 179 15.56 -14.26 -11.59
C SER A 179 16.07 -12.91 -11.06
N CYS A 180 15.77 -12.54 -9.81
CA CYS A 180 16.41 -11.42 -9.11
C CYS A 180 17.80 -11.85 -8.62
N GLN A 181 18.76 -11.93 -9.54
CA GLN A 181 20.09 -12.52 -9.28
C GLN A 181 20.84 -11.84 -8.13
N SER A 182 20.67 -10.52 -7.96
CA SER A 182 21.36 -9.73 -6.94
C SER A 182 20.63 -9.68 -5.60
N PHE A 183 19.37 -10.11 -5.53
CA PHE A 183 18.53 -9.91 -4.36
C PHE A 183 19.01 -10.76 -3.18
N ASN A 184 19.26 -10.09 -2.06
CA ASN A 184 19.58 -10.68 -0.77
C ASN A 184 19.16 -9.72 0.37
N GLY A 185 18.07 -8.96 0.17
CA GLY A 185 17.51 -8.07 1.18
C GLY A 185 16.87 -8.86 2.32
N ASP A 186 16.94 -8.32 3.54
CA ASP A 186 16.34 -8.96 4.71
C ASP A 186 14.81 -8.92 4.63
N ILE A 187 14.21 -10.11 4.63
CA ILE A 187 12.76 -10.35 4.63
C ILE A 187 12.36 -11.31 5.75
N SER A 188 13.25 -11.51 6.73
CA SER A 188 12.99 -12.40 7.88
C SER A 188 11.82 -11.90 8.73
N THR A 189 11.54 -10.60 8.74
CA THR A 189 10.46 -10.00 9.53
C THR A 189 9.08 -10.08 8.88
N TRP A 190 8.97 -10.56 7.64
CA TRP A 190 7.72 -10.61 6.92
C TRP A 190 6.73 -11.61 7.54
N ASP A 191 5.50 -11.16 7.78
CA ASP A 191 4.38 -12.04 8.13
C ASP A 191 3.77 -12.64 6.87
N VAL A 192 4.12 -13.88 6.57
CA VAL A 192 3.63 -14.63 5.41
C VAL A 192 2.50 -15.62 5.75
N SER A 193 1.91 -15.52 6.94
CA SER A 193 0.89 -16.48 7.43
C SER A 193 -0.39 -16.54 6.56
N SER A 194 -0.67 -15.47 5.81
CA SER A 194 -1.78 -15.38 4.84
C SER A 194 -1.43 -15.91 3.45
N VAL A 195 -0.16 -16.18 3.16
CA VAL A 195 0.31 -16.57 1.81
C VAL A 195 0.00 -18.03 1.54
N THR A 196 -0.55 -18.30 0.35
CA THR A 196 -0.93 -19.66 -0.07
C THR A 196 -0.04 -20.24 -1.17
N ASP A 197 0.68 -19.38 -1.90
CA ASP A 197 1.57 -19.75 -3.00
C ASP A 197 2.85 -18.90 -3.01
N ILE A 198 3.98 -19.58 -2.81
CA ILE A 198 5.35 -19.06 -2.92
C ILE A 198 6.15 -19.83 -3.99
N SER A 199 5.46 -20.52 -4.90
CA SER A 199 6.12 -21.27 -5.97
C SER A 199 6.96 -20.33 -6.82
N TRP A 200 8.14 -20.83 -7.23
CA TRP A 200 9.13 -20.10 -8.02
C TRP A 200 9.66 -18.79 -7.40
N MET A 201 9.33 -18.45 -6.14
CA MET A 201 9.60 -17.13 -5.56
C MET A 201 11.07 -16.70 -5.70
N PHE A 202 12.02 -17.60 -5.46
CA PHE A 202 13.47 -17.35 -5.55
C PHE A 202 14.16 -18.17 -6.63
N HIS A 203 13.41 -18.67 -7.62
CA HIS A 203 13.99 -19.42 -8.73
C HIS A 203 15.03 -18.56 -9.46
N SER A 204 16.26 -19.05 -9.61
CA SER A 204 17.39 -18.31 -10.18
C SER A 204 17.76 -17.01 -9.44
N ALA A 205 17.45 -16.90 -8.14
CA ALA A 205 17.93 -15.81 -7.27
C ALA A 205 19.33 -16.16 -6.73
N PHE A 206 20.36 -15.86 -7.51
CA PHE A 206 21.71 -16.40 -7.30
C PHE A 206 22.36 -16.04 -5.96
N ASN A 207 22.12 -14.83 -5.45
CA ASN A 207 22.74 -14.35 -4.22
C ASN A 207 21.86 -14.51 -2.97
N PHE A 208 20.63 -14.98 -3.12
CA PHE A 208 19.67 -15.04 -2.01
C PHE A 208 20.07 -16.11 -0.99
N ASN A 209 20.24 -15.69 0.27
CA ASN A 209 20.65 -16.54 1.39
C ASN A 209 20.21 -15.97 2.75
N GLN A 210 18.93 -15.58 2.86
CA GLN A 210 18.37 -15.06 4.11
C GLN A 210 17.84 -16.16 5.02
N ASP A 211 17.86 -15.91 6.33
CA ASP A 211 17.16 -16.72 7.33
C ASP A 211 15.65 -16.49 7.19
N LEU A 212 14.89 -17.58 7.03
CA LEU A 212 13.43 -17.57 6.87
C LEU A 212 12.74 -18.39 7.98
N SER A 213 13.44 -18.66 9.08
CA SER A 213 12.92 -19.50 10.18
C SER A 213 11.73 -18.87 10.92
N SER A 214 11.52 -17.57 10.79
CA SER A 214 10.38 -16.83 11.34
C SER A 214 9.12 -16.88 10.46
N TRP A 215 9.22 -17.36 9.22
CA TRP A 215 8.07 -17.42 8.32
C TRP A 215 7.09 -18.51 8.74
N ASP A 216 5.83 -18.13 8.93
CA ASP A 216 4.72 -19.07 9.08
C ASP A 216 4.20 -19.49 7.70
N VAL A 217 4.66 -20.66 7.23
CA VAL A 217 4.24 -21.23 5.93
C VAL A 217 3.11 -22.25 6.05
N SER A 218 2.43 -22.35 7.21
CA SER A 218 1.40 -23.37 7.45
C SER A 218 0.19 -23.27 6.50
N SER A 219 -0.07 -22.09 5.91
CA SER A 219 -1.10 -21.84 4.90
C SER A 219 -0.65 -22.13 3.46
N VAL A 220 0.64 -22.33 3.22
CA VAL A 220 1.20 -22.57 1.89
C VAL A 220 0.86 -23.98 1.43
N THR A 221 0.51 -24.13 0.16
CA THR A 221 0.11 -25.44 -0.43
C THR A 221 1.15 -26.01 -1.40
N THR A 222 2.06 -25.17 -1.90
CA THR A 222 3.11 -25.53 -2.86
C THR A 222 4.34 -24.64 -2.70
N THR A 223 5.53 -25.26 -2.79
CA THR A 223 6.84 -24.60 -2.85
C THR A 223 7.59 -24.97 -4.12
N THR A 224 6.85 -25.39 -5.15
CA THR A 224 7.36 -25.84 -6.44
C THR A 224 8.39 -24.85 -7.00
N HIS A 225 9.60 -25.34 -7.29
CA HIS A 225 10.74 -24.57 -7.81
C HIS A 225 11.16 -23.34 -6.97
N MET A 226 10.78 -23.25 -5.68
CA MET A 226 11.01 -22.04 -4.87
C MET A 226 12.48 -21.59 -4.85
N PHE A 227 13.44 -22.50 -4.65
CA PHE A 227 14.89 -22.24 -4.65
C PHE A 227 15.62 -22.92 -5.81
N ASP A 228 14.89 -23.26 -6.88
CA ASP A 228 15.47 -23.89 -8.06
C ASP A 228 16.50 -22.97 -8.72
N ASN A 229 17.71 -23.48 -8.94
CA ASN A 229 18.88 -22.75 -9.44
C ASN A 229 19.23 -21.52 -8.58
N ALA A 230 19.01 -21.58 -7.25
CA ALA A 230 19.50 -20.59 -6.28
C ALA A 230 20.78 -21.12 -5.58
N PRO A 231 21.96 -21.07 -6.25
CA PRO A 231 23.16 -21.77 -5.79
C PRO A 231 23.68 -21.31 -4.42
N SER A 232 23.43 -20.06 -4.01
CA SER A 232 23.88 -19.54 -2.71
C SER A 232 22.95 -19.86 -1.54
N PHE A 233 21.73 -20.32 -1.81
CA PHE A 233 20.72 -20.49 -0.77
C PHE A 233 21.10 -21.60 0.21
N ASN A 234 21.19 -21.23 1.48
CA ASN A 234 21.37 -22.08 2.65
C ASN A 234 20.77 -21.41 3.91
N GLY A 235 19.71 -20.63 3.71
CA GLY A 235 18.96 -19.99 4.78
C GLY A 235 18.27 -21.00 5.68
N ASP A 236 18.04 -20.65 6.95
CA ASP A 236 17.31 -21.52 7.87
C ASP A 236 15.83 -21.55 7.52
N ILE A 237 15.30 -22.76 7.38
CA ILE A 237 13.90 -23.12 7.09
C ILE A 237 13.45 -24.31 7.95
N SER A 238 14.20 -24.63 9.01
CA SER A 238 14.01 -25.83 9.84
C SER A 238 12.71 -25.81 10.66
N SER A 239 12.17 -24.61 10.91
CA SER A 239 10.96 -24.35 11.69
C SER A 239 9.67 -24.34 10.86
N TRP A 240 9.76 -24.46 9.53
CA TRP A 240 8.60 -24.40 8.65
C TRP A 240 7.62 -25.55 8.93
N ASP A 241 6.35 -25.21 9.15
CA ASP A 241 5.26 -26.19 9.12
C ASP A 241 4.87 -26.47 7.66
N VAL A 242 5.43 -27.55 7.11
CA VAL A 242 5.19 -27.98 5.72
C VAL A 242 4.05 -29.01 5.58
N SER A 243 3.30 -29.27 6.66
CA SER A 243 2.27 -30.32 6.66
C SER A 243 1.13 -30.07 5.66
N SER A 244 0.91 -28.82 5.23
CA SER A 244 -0.06 -28.44 4.21
C SER A 244 0.45 -28.61 2.76
N LEU A 245 1.74 -28.87 2.55
CA LEU A 245 2.32 -28.95 1.21
C LEU A 245 1.92 -30.24 0.49
N THR A 246 1.57 -30.09 -0.79
CA THR A 246 1.24 -31.23 -1.67
C THR A 246 2.23 -31.40 -2.82
N ASP A 247 2.93 -30.34 -3.20
CA ASP A 247 3.89 -30.29 -4.32
C ASP A 247 5.15 -29.51 -3.91
N VAL A 248 6.29 -30.20 -3.86
CA VAL A 248 7.62 -29.66 -3.53
C VAL A 248 8.63 -29.91 -4.66
N ARG A 249 8.12 -30.09 -5.89
CA ARG A 249 8.94 -30.37 -7.06
C ARG A 249 10.07 -29.37 -7.22
N ALA A 250 11.26 -29.92 -7.46
CA ALA A 250 12.46 -29.16 -7.76
C ALA A 250 12.76 -28.02 -6.78
N MET A 251 12.24 -28.05 -5.55
CA MET A 251 12.37 -26.95 -4.58
C MET A 251 13.82 -26.51 -4.38
N PHE A 252 14.76 -27.47 -4.35
CA PHE A 252 16.21 -27.24 -4.22
C PHE A 252 16.99 -27.73 -5.45
N TYR A 253 16.36 -27.88 -6.61
CA TYR A 253 17.05 -28.30 -7.83
C TYR A 253 18.19 -27.31 -8.13
N GLY A 254 19.44 -27.77 -8.21
CA GLY A 254 20.58 -26.88 -8.45
C GLY A 254 20.86 -25.85 -7.35
N ALA A 255 20.27 -25.97 -6.16
CA ALA A 255 20.65 -25.18 -4.99
C ALA A 255 21.95 -25.75 -4.39
N ASN A 256 23.08 -25.43 -5.02
CA ASN A 256 24.37 -26.07 -4.77
C ASN A 256 24.83 -26.04 -3.30
N ASN A 257 24.56 -24.96 -2.58
CA ASN A 257 25.00 -24.77 -1.20
C ASN A 257 23.99 -25.24 -0.16
N PHE A 258 22.76 -25.60 -0.55
CA PHE A 258 21.72 -25.95 0.41
C PHE A 258 22.09 -27.21 1.20
N ASN A 259 22.13 -27.08 2.52
CA ASN A 259 22.35 -28.16 3.49
C ASN A 259 21.65 -27.88 4.83
N GLY A 260 20.50 -27.21 4.79
CA GLY A 260 19.68 -26.92 5.96
C GLY A 260 19.11 -28.18 6.60
N ASP A 261 18.87 -28.14 7.91
CA ASP A 261 18.19 -29.22 8.62
C ASP A 261 16.68 -29.17 8.32
N ILE A 262 16.18 -30.22 7.67
CA ILE A 262 14.78 -30.41 7.32
C ILE A 262 14.26 -31.76 7.81
N SER A 263 14.96 -32.37 8.77
CA SER A 263 14.63 -33.70 9.31
C SER A 263 13.30 -33.74 10.07
N SER A 264 12.85 -32.58 10.56
CA SER A 264 11.61 -32.37 11.31
C SER A 264 10.36 -32.18 10.43
N TRP A 265 10.54 -31.98 9.13
CA TRP A 265 9.44 -31.68 8.21
C TRP A 265 8.44 -32.83 8.10
N ASP A 266 7.15 -32.53 8.31
CA ASP A 266 6.06 -33.46 8.03
C ASP A 266 5.67 -33.39 6.55
N VAL A 267 6.22 -34.30 5.76
CA VAL A 267 5.98 -34.41 4.32
C VAL A 267 4.89 -35.43 3.96
N SER A 268 4.10 -35.91 4.92
CA SER A 268 3.13 -37.00 4.72
C SER A 268 2.02 -36.69 3.70
N ASN A 269 1.71 -35.41 3.48
CA ASN A 269 0.74 -34.95 2.48
C ASN A 269 1.36 -34.65 1.09
N VAL A 270 2.69 -34.72 0.97
CA VAL A 270 3.38 -34.42 -0.29
C VAL A 270 3.19 -35.57 -1.27
N THR A 271 2.66 -35.24 -2.44
CA THR A 271 2.41 -36.21 -3.53
C THR A 271 3.47 -36.13 -4.63
N ASN A 272 4.18 -35.00 -4.75
CA ASN A 272 5.17 -34.79 -5.79
C ASN A 272 6.48 -34.20 -5.25
N MET A 273 7.55 -35.00 -5.31
CA MET A 273 8.91 -34.63 -4.91
C MET A 273 9.91 -34.67 -6.09
N ASN A 274 9.41 -34.66 -7.33
CA ASN A 274 10.27 -34.84 -8.49
C ASN A 274 11.43 -33.84 -8.50
N GLY A 275 12.65 -34.35 -8.50
CA GLY A 275 13.87 -33.56 -8.62
C GLY A 275 14.18 -32.62 -7.46
N MET A 276 13.54 -32.77 -6.29
CA MET A 276 13.68 -31.85 -5.14
C MET A 276 15.13 -31.51 -4.80
N PHE A 277 16.03 -32.51 -4.82
CA PHE A 277 17.47 -32.34 -4.52
C PHE A 277 18.40 -32.61 -5.71
N THR A 278 17.87 -32.68 -6.94
CA THR A 278 18.73 -32.92 -8.10
C THR A 278 19.72 -31.76 -8.25
N SER A 279 21.02 -32.06 -8.32
CA SER A 279 22.10 -31.06 -8.37
C SER A 279 22.23 -30.17 -7.12
N ALA A 280 21.56 -30.46 -6.01
CA ALA A 280 21.82 -29.87 -4.70
C ALA A 280 23.10 -30.50 -4.10
N SER A 281 24.26 -30.13 -4.63
CA SER A 281 25.52 -30.85 -4.42
C SER A 281 26.02 -30.92 -2.98
N SER A 282 25.63 -29.98 -2.12
CA SER A 282 26.03 -29.96 -0.71
C SER A 282 25.07 -30.73 0.21
N PHE A 283 23.86 -31.05 -0.26
CA PHE A 283 22.81 -31.61 0.59
C PHE A 283 23.17 -33.02 1.06
N ASN A 284 23.24 -33.20 2.37
CA ASN A 284 23.46 -34.49 3.04
C ASN A 284 22.59 -34.67 4.28
N GLY A 285 21.48 -33.93 4.37
CA GLY A 285 20.56 -33.96 5.52
C GLY A 285 19.92 -35.33 5.76
N ASP A 286 19.61 -35.60 7.02
CA ASP A 286 18.87 -36.81 7.41
C ASP A 286 17.38 -36.65 7.09
N ILE A 287 16.90 -37.48 6.18
CA ILE A 287 15.49 -37.54 5.76
C ILE A 287 14.89 -38.93 6.02
N SER A 288 15.52 -39.73 6.88
CA SER A 288 15.07 -41.11 7.17
C SER A 288 13.75 -41.17 7.93
N SER A 289 13.35 -40.08 8.58
CA SER A 289 12.09 -39.91 9.32
C SER A 289 10.88 -39.59 8.42
N TRP A 290 11.12 -39.16 7.17
CA TRP A 290 10.07 -38.67 6.28
C TRP A 290 9.11 -39.77 5.86
N ASP A 291 7.80 -39.54 6.05
CA ASP A 291 6.77 -40.38 5.46
C ASP A 291 6.53 -39.98 4.00
N VAL A 292 7.12 -40.75 3.08
CA VAL A 292 7.00 -40.55 1.62
C VAL A 292 5.94 -41.45 0.98
N SER A 293 5.03 -42.05 1.77
CA SER A 293 4.05 -43.02 1.25
C SER A 293 3.01 -42.42 0.30
N SER A 294 2.79 -41.11 0.36
CA SER A 294 1.90 -40.36 -0.53
C SER A 294 2.54 -39.95 -1.87
N VAL A 295 3.85 -40.12 -2.03
CA VAL A 295 4.59 -39.70 -3.24
C VAL A 295 4.26 -40.62 -4.42
N THR A 296 3.87 -40.05 -5.56
CA THR A 296 3.45 -40.78 -6.78
C THR A 296 4.34 -40.54 -7.99
#